data_AF-A0A441X1S3-F1
#
_entry.id   AF-A0A441X1S3-F1
#
_cell.length_a   1.000
_cell.length_b   1.000
_cell.length_c   1.000
_cell.angle_alpha   90.00
_cell.angle_beta   90.00
_cell.angle_gamma   90.00
#
_symmetry.space_group_name_H-M   'P 1'
#
loop_
_entity.id
_entity.type
_entity.pdbx_description
1 polymer ?
#
loop_
_entity_poly.entity_id
_entity_poly.type
_entity_poly.pdbx_seq_one_letter_code
_entity_poly.pdbx_strand_id
1 'polypeptide(L)' 'MTRMLASVTGVDEAEIALSGGADVIDLKDPKAGALGAVSTQTIRRTISLI' A
#
# COMPACT_ATOMS: atom_id res chain seq x y z
N MET A 1 14.36 9.61 14.46
CA MET A 1 12.96 9.14 14.63
C MET A 1 12.70 8.09 13.58
N THR A 2 12.16 6.93 13.97
CA THR A 2 11.83 5.83 13.06
C THR A 2 10.39 6.00 12.58
N ARG A 3 10.11 5.72 11.30
CA ARG A 3 8.76 5.63 10.73
C ARG A 3 8.46 4.20 10.30
N MET A 4 7.20 3.82 10.35
CA MET A 4 6.69 2.52 9.92
C MET A 4 6.22 2.59 8.46
N LEU A 5 6.78 1.72 7.62
CA LEU A 5 6.34 1.53 6.23
C LEU A 5 5.67 0.16 6.09
N ALA A 6 4.45 0.14 5.58
CA ALA A 6 3.70 -1.08 5.30
C ALA A 6 3.62 -1.30 3.78
N SER A 7 4.21 -2.39 3.28
CA SER A 7 3.99 -2.81 1.90
C SER A 7 2.66 -3.55 1.78
N VAL A 8 1.78 -3.07 0.92
CA VAL A 8 0.43 -3.61 0.68
C VAL A 8 0.18 -3.82 -0.81
N THR A 9 -0.72 -4.73 -1.13
CA THR A 9 -1.06 -5.10 -2.52
C THR A 9 -2.26 -4.32 -3.07
N GLY A 10 -3.03 -3.67 -2.20
CA GLY A 10 -4.24 -2.97 -2.60
C GLY A 10 -4.96 -2.29 -1.44
N VAL A 11 -6.26 -2.08 -1.64
CA VAL A 11 -7.12 -1.20 -0.84
C VAL A 11 -7.37 -1.79 0.54
N ASP A 12 -7.77 -3.05 0.60
CA ASP A 12 -8.17 -3.71 1.85
C ASP A 12 -6.99 -3.76 2.84
N GLU A 13 -5.80 -4.10 2.35
CA GLU A 13 -4.58 -4.08 3.17
C GLU A 13 -4.14 -2.66 3.54
N ALA A 14 -4.32 -1.69 2.64
CA ALA A 14 -4.02 -0.28 2.94
C ALA A 14 -4.93 0.26 4.05
N GLU A 15 -6.22 -0.07 4.05
CA GLU A 15 -7.17 0.32 5.10
C GLU A 15 -6.76 -0.24 6.47
N ILE A 16 -6.33 -1.51 6.50
CA ILE A 16 -5.82 -2.16 7.72
C ILE A 16 -4.54 -1.47 8.20
N ALA A 17 -3.58 -1.22 7.29
CA ALA A 17 -2.31 -0.59 7.63
C ALA A 17 -2.48 0.85 8.12
N LEU A 18 -3.37 1.62 7.50
CA LEU A 18 -3.75 2.97 7.93
C LEU A 18 -4.38 2.94 9.34
N SER A 19 -5.34 2.05 9.55
CA SER A 19 -5.98 1.86 10.86
C SER A 19 -4.98 1.42 11.94
N GLY A 20 -3.93 0.70 11.56
CA GLY A 20 -2.82 0.30 12.42
C GLY A 20 -1.76 1.38 12.68
N GLY A 21 -1.89 2.56 12.08
CA GLY A 21 -0.98 3.69 12.31
C GLY A 21 0.31 3.64 11.49
N ALA A 22 0.31 2.99 10.33
CA ALA A 22 1.45 3.06 9.40
C ALA A 22 1.70 4.52 8.94
N ASP A 23 2.97 4.94 8.93
CA ASP A 23 3.34 6.28 8.47
C ASP A 23 3.39 6.37 6.94
N VAL A 24 3.72 5.26 6.27
CA VAL A 24 3.86 5.16 4.82
C VAL A 24 3.19 3.88 4.32
N ILE A 25 2.32 4.02 3.32
CA ILE A 25 1.73 2.91 2.57
C ILE A 25 2.52 2.75 1.27
N ASP A 26 3.16 1.59 1.10
CA ASP A 26 3.95 1.21 -0.06
C ASP A 26 3.15 0.21 -0.90
N LEU A 27 2.64 0.63 -2.07
CA LEU A 27 1.88 -0.24 -2.95
C LEU A 27 2.81 -1.05 -3.85
N LYS A 28 2.82 -2.38 -3.70
CA LYS A 28 3.60 -3.28 -4.56
C LYS A 28 2.87 -4.58 -4.89
N ASP A 29 3.21 -5.15 -6.04
CA ASP A 29 2.73 -6.46 -6.50
C ASP A 29 3.88 -7.49 -6.46
N PRO A 30 3.92 -8.39 -5.46
CA PRO A 30 4.95 -9.42 -5.38
C PRO A 30 4.91 -10.40 -6.57
N LYS A 31 3.79 -10.52 -7.30
CA LYS A 31 3.68 -11.36 -8.50
C LYS A 31 4.45 -10.75 -9.68
N ALA A 32 4.66 -9.44 -9.68
CA ALA A 32 5.48 -8.72 -10.65
C ALA A 32 6.94 -8.55 -10.20
N GLY A 33 7.35 -9.21 -9.11
CA GLY A 33 8.70 -9.16 -8.53
C GLY A 33 8.74 -8.52 -7.15
N ALA A 34 9.91 -8.53 -6.49
CA ALA A 34 10.05 -8.06 -5.10
C ALA A 34 9.61 -6.60 -4.87
N LEU A 35 9.71 -5.77 -5.91
CA LEU A 35 9.26 -4.36 -5.97
C LEU A 35 8.33 -4.15 -7.18
N GLY A 36 7.55 -5.16 -7.54
CA GLY A 36 6.66 -5.09 -8.70
C GLY A 36 5.64 -3.96 -8.56
N ALA A 37 5.38 -3.23 -9.63
CA ALA A 37 4.40 -2.15 -9.63
C ALA A 37 2.97 -2.72 -9.66
N VAL A 38 2.09 -2.19 -8.81
CA VAL A 38 0.64 -2.42 -8.95
C VAL A 38 0.07 -1.67 -10.16
N SER A 39 -1.14 -2.04 -10.57
CA SER A 39 -1.83 -1.32 -11.65
C SER A 39 -2.18 0.13 -11.26
N THR A 40 -2.27 1.04 -12.23
CA THR A 40 -2.73 2.41 -11.96
C THR A 40 -4.16 2.47 -11.42
N GLN A 41 -4.99 1.48 -11.73
CA GLN A 41 -6.33 1.35 -11.17
C GLN A 41 -6.28 1.06 -9.68
N THR A 42 -5.41 0.13 -9.25
CA THR A 42 -5.16 -0.19 -7.84
C THR A 42 -4.70 1.06 -7.10
N ILE A 43 -3.73 1.80 -7.65
CA ILE A 43 -3.24 3.05 -7.05
C ILE A 43 -4.38 4.04 -6.84
N ARG A 44 -5.18 4.33 -7.88
CA ARG A 44 -6.31 5.27 -7.76
C ARG A 44 -7.32 4.82 -6.73
N ARG A 45 -7.64 3.53 -6.68
CA ARG A 45 -8.62 3.01 -5.72
C ARG A 45 -8.08 3.09 -4.29
N THR A 46 -6.81 2.77 -4.06
CA THR A 46 -6.20 2.88 -2.73
C THR A 46 -6.14 4.33 -2.26
N ILE A 47 -5.76 5.28 -3.13
CA ILE A 47 -5.71 6.71 -2.79
C ILE A 47 -7.10 7.26 -2.45
N SER A 48 -8.20 6.68 -2.97
CA SER A 48 -9.56 7.15 -2.65
C SER A 48 -10.02 6.89 -1.20
N LEU A 49 -9.18 6.26 -0.37
CA LEU A 49 -9.43 6.07 1.08
C LEU A 49 -9.13 7.31 1.92
N ILE A 50 -8.39 8.29 1.39
CA ILE A 50 -7.94 9.53 2.05
C ILE A 50 -8.52 10.75 1.36
#